data_AF-A0A934DVI9-F1
#
_entry.id   AF-A0A934DVI9-F1
#
_cell.length_a   1.000
_cell.length_b   1.000
_cell.length_c   1.000
_cell.angle_alpha   90.00
_cell.angle_beta   90.00
_cell.angle_gamma   90.00
#
_symmetry.space_group_name_H-M   'P 1'
#
loop_
_entity.id
_entity.type
_entity.pdbx_description
1 polymer ?
#
loop_
_entity_poly.entity_id
_entity_poly.type
_entity_poly.pdbx_seq_one_letter_code
_entity_poly.pdbx_strand_id
1 'polypeptide(L)'
;MQEGTGSSPLFANSATDLLRQLEEANDPDSRALEFEVRQLLQVFQSWAKARPSDEERVARINQLFDLHRRTLDFLAIHRERRTHPPSNRARP
;
A
#
# COMPACT_ATOMS: atom_id res chain seq x y z
N MET A 1 19.42 -25.48 -4.19
CA MET A 1 18.98 -24.88 -5.46
C MET A 1 18.74 -23.41 -5.18
N GLN A 2 19.66 -22.55 -5.62
CA GLN A 2 19.53 -21.10 -5.44
C GLN A 2 18.59 -20.59 -6.53
N GLU A 3 17.34 -20.33 -6.17
CA GLU A 3 16.35 -19.78 -7.09
C GLU A 3 16.61 -18.27 -7.25
N GLY A 4 16.67 -17.83 -8.51
CA GLY A 4 17.05 -16.47 -8.86
C GLY A 4 16.25 -15.43 -8.09
N THR A 5 16.97 -14.58 -7.38
CA THR A 5 16.52 -13.44 -6.58
C THR A 5 15.90 -12.35 -7.46
N GLY A 6 14.75 -12.65 -8.06
CA GLY A 6 13.91 -11.64 -8.68
C GLY A 6 13.39 -10.70 -7.60
N SER A 7 13.54 -9.40 -7.76
CA SER A 7 12.95 -8.42 -6.83
C SER A 7 11.40 -8.41 -6.87
N SER A 8 10.78 -9.10 -7.83
CA SER A 8 9.33 -9.20 -8.01
C SER A 8 8.57 -9.72 -6.77
N PRO A 9 8.95 -10.85 -6.12
CA PRO A 9 8.32 -11.30 -4.88
C PRO A 9 8.39 -10.29 -3.74
N LEU A 10 9.47 -9.51 -3.61
CA LEU A 10 9.59 -8.51 -2.54
C LEU A 10 8.56 -7.39 -2.70
N PHE A 11 8.45 -6.80 -3.90
CA PHE A 11 7.52 -5.69 -4.13
C PHE A 11 6.05 -6.13 -4.08
N ALA A 12 5.75 -7.35 -4.58
CA ALA A 12 4.42 -7.94 -4.44
C ALA A 12 4.04 -8.19 -2.97
N ASN A 13 4.99 -8.68 -2.16
CA ASN A 13 4.76 -8.86 -0.72
C ASN A 13 4.51 -7.53 -0.01
N SER A 14 5.28 -6.49 -0.33
CA SER A 14 5.06 -5.14 0.22
C SER A 14 3.69 -4.58 -0.15
N ALA A 15 3.27 -4.69 -1.41
CA ALA A 15 1.94 -4.26 -1.84
C ALA A 15 0.82 -5.08 -1.14
N THR A 16 1.04 -6.37 -0.92
CA THR A 16 0.07 -7.24 -0.21
C THR A 16 -0.08 -6.84 1.24
N ASP A 17 1.02 -6.54 1.94
CA ASP A 17 0.96 -6.08 3.33
C ASP A 17 0.26 -4.72 3.46
N LEU A 18 0.50 -3.79 2.53
CA LEU A 18 -0.22 -2.51 2.49
C LEU A 18 -1.73 -2.68 2.30
N LEU A 19 -2.12 -3.58 1.40
CA LEU A 19 -3.53 -3.87 1.18
C LEU A 19 -4.17 -4.41 2.45
N ARG A 20 -3.51 -5.37 3.11
CA ARG A 20 -3.99 -5.96 4.36
C ARG A 20 -4.19 -4.89 5.43
N GLN A 21 -3.23 -3.97 5.61
CA GLN A 21 -3.35 -2.88 6.59
C GLN A 21 -4.53 -1.94 6.29
N LEU A 22 -4.79 -1.63 5.01
CA LEU A 22 -5.94 -0.82 4.61
C LEU A 22 -7.28 -1.56 4.83
N GLU A 23 -7.34 -2.86 4.49
CA GLU A 23 -8.51 -3.70 4.74
C GLU A 23 -8.81 -3.85 6.24
N GLU A 24 -7.77 -3.97 7.08
CA GLU A 24 -7.89 -3.96 8.54
C GLU A 24 -8.34 -2.60 9.10
N ALA A 25 -8.03 -1.50 8.39
CA ALA A 25 -8.55 -0.18 8.75
C ALA A 25 -10.07 -0.10 8.57
N ASN A 26 -10.62 -0.87 7.61
CA ASN A 26 -12.05 -0.97 7.29
C ASN A 26 -12.74 0.40 7.19
N ASP A 27 -12.10 1.32 6.48
CA ASP A 27 -12.52 2.71 6.37
C ASP A 27 -12.96 3.00 4.92
N PRO A 28 -14.12 3.64 4.69
CA PRO A 28 -14.56 3.95 3.34
C PRO A 28 -13.60 4.89 2.59
N ASP A 29 -12.86 5.75 3.30
CA ASP A 29 -11.85 6.65 2.71
C ASP A 29 -10.59 5.90 2.25
N SER A 30 -10.32 4.66 2.72
CA SER A 30 -9.19 3.85 2.23
C SER A 30 -9.45 3.17 0.89
N ARG A 31 -10.70 3.12 0.40
CA ARG A 31 -11.06 2.36 -0.81
C ARG A 31 -10.29 2.78 -2.06
N ALA A 32 -9.99 4.07 -2.21
CA ALA A 32 -9.20 4.57 -3.33
C ALA A 32 -7.76 4.01 -3.26
N LEU A 33 -7.15 4.05 -2.07
CA LEU A 33 -5.82 3.49 -1.81
C LEU A 33 -5.80 1.97 -2.02
N GLU A 34 -6.82 1.25 -1.53
CA GLU A 34 -6.94 -0.20 -1.73
C GLU A 34 -7.00 -0.56 -3.21
N PHE A 35 -7.77 0.20 -4.00
CA PHE A 35 -7.84 0.00 -5.45
C PHE A 35 -6.48 0.20 -6.12
N GLU A 36 -5.78 1.30 -5.81
CA GLU A 36 -4.45 1.58 -6.34
C GLU A 36 -3.43 0.49 -5.95
N VAL A 37 -3.45 0.02 -4.70
CA VAL A 37 -2.56 -1.06 -4.22
C VAL A 37 -2.85 -2.36 -4.98
N ARG A 38 -4.13 -2.71 -5.18
CA ARG A 38 -4.53 -3.90 -5.94
C ARG A 38 -4.07 -3.85 -7.40
N GLN A 39 -4.20 -2.70 -8.05
CA GLN A 39 -3.72 -2.51 -9.42
C GLN A 39 -2.20 -2.71 -9.49
N LEU A 40 -1.45 -2.13 -8.56
CA LEU A 40 0.01 -2.24 -8.54
C LEU A 40 0.48 -3.66 -8.20
N LEU A 41 -0.24 -4.35 -7.30
CA LEU A 41 0.01 -5.75 -6.98
C LEU A 41 -0.15 -6.66 -8.21
N GLN A 42 -1.21 -6.45 -9.02
CA GLN A 42 -1.39 -7.20 -10.27
C GLN A 42 -0.23 -6.98 -11.25
N VAL A 43 0.28 -5.75 -11.34
CA VAL A 43 1.47 -5.45 -12.15
C VAL A 43 2.69 -6.24 -11.65
N PHE A 44 3.00 -6.21 -10.35
CA PHE A 44 4.13 -6.98 -9.82
C PHE A 44 3.97 -8.49 -9.95
N GLN A 45 2.76 -9.02 -9.83
CA GLN A 45 2.48 -10.44 -10.10
C GLN A 45 2.70 -10.80 -11.57
N SER A 46 2.37 -9.89 -12.49
CA SER A 46 2.61 -10.10 -13.92
C SER A 46 4.10 -10.20 -14.26
N TRP A 47 4.98 -9.59 -13.45
CA TRP A 47 6.42 -9.63 -13.66
C TRP A 47 7.05 -11.01 -13.53
N ALA A 48 6.38 -11.94 -12.84
CA ALA A 48 6.79 -13.35 -12.79
C ALA A 48 6.61 -14.05 -14.14
N LYS A 49 5.68 -13.56 -14.98
CA LYS A 49 5.36 -14.10 -16.30
C LYS A 49 6.04 -13.33 -17.43
N ALA A 50 6.18 -12.02 -17.28
CA ALA A 50 6.78 -11.14 -18.28
C ALA A 50 7.71 -10.14 -17.59
N ARG A 51 9.01 -10.24 -17.86
CA ARG A 51 9.98 -9.30 -17.27
C ARG A 51 9.71 -7.89 -17.79
N PRO A 52 9.51 -6.89 -16.92
CA PRO A 52 9.28 -5.51 -17.34
C PRO A 52 10.57 -4.92 -17.93
N SER A 53 10.40 -3.85 -18.69
CA SER A 53 11.51 -2.97 -19.08
C SER A 53 12.08 -2.27 -17.83
N ASP A 54 13.35 -1.84 -17.88
CA ASP A 54 13.99 -1.20 -16.71
C ASP A 54 13.29 0.11 -16.31
N GLU A 55 12.89 0.92 -17.30
CA GLU A 55 12.11 2.15 -17.09
C GLU A 55 10.77 1.87 -16.42
N GLU A 56 10.03 0.86 -16.90
CA GLU A 56 8.76 0.46 -16.30
C GLU A 56 8.98 -0.04 -14.87
N ARG A 57 10.03 -0.82 -14.65
CA ARG A 57 10.37 -1.34 -13.32
C ARG A 57 10.59 -0.20 -12.33
N VAL A 58 11.41 0.79 -12.69
CA VAL A 58 11.68 1.97 -11.85
C VAL A 58 10.39 2.77 -11.62
N ALA A 59 9.59 3.00 -12.64
CA ALA A 59 8.33 3.73 -12.53
C ALA A 59 7.35 3.06 -11.55
N ARG A 60 7.18 1.74 -11.63
CA ARG A 60 6.28 0.99 -10.73
C ARG A 60 6.81 0.89 -9.30
N ILE A 61 8.13 0.80 -9.12
CA ILE A 61 8.74 0.85 -7.79
C ILE A 61 8.52 2.23 -7.14
N ASN A 62 8.70 3.31 -7.89
CA ASN A 62 8.42 4.66 -7.39
C ASN A 62 6.93 4.83 -7.02
N GLN A 63 6.03 4.28 -7.83
CA GLN A 63 4.59 4.23 -7.50
C GLN A 63 4.34 3.48 -6.19
N LEU A 64 5.04 2.37 -5.94
CA LEU A 64 4.91 1.63 -4.67
C LEU A 64 5.36 2.47 -3.48
N PHE A 65 6.48 3.16 -3.56
CA PHE A 65 6.97 4.00 -2.46
C PHE A 65 6.04 5.17 -2.16
N ASP A 66 5.53 5.83 -3.20
CA ASP A 66 4.58 6.92 -3.04
C ASP A 66 3.26 6.44 -2.42
N LEU A 67 2.75 5.31 -2.90
CA LEU A 67 1.54 4.68 -2.36
C LEU A 67 1.74 4.22 -0.91
N HIS A 68 2.91 3.65 -0.60
CA HIS A 68 3.27 3.28 0.77
C HIS A 68 3.23 4.49 1.71
N ARG A 69 3.81 5.63 1.30
CA ARG A 69 3.77 6.86 2.08
C ARG A 69 2.34 7.34 2.32
N ARG A 70 1.49 7.37 1.28
CA ARG A 70 0.07 7.78 1.41
C ARG A 70 -0.71 6.85 2.33
N THR A 71 -0.48 5.55 2.25
CA THR A 71 -1.09 4.55 3.15
C THR A 71 -0.68 4.77 4.59
N LEU A 72 0.61 5.00 4.87
CA LEU A 72 1.07 5.26 6.23
C LEU A 72 0.50 6.56 6.79
N ASP A 73 0.43 7.61 5.98
CA ASP A 73 -0.19 8.89 6.35
C ASP A 73 -1.67 8.70 6.70
N PHE A 74 -2.41 8.00 5.84
CA PHE A 74 -3.79 7.64 6.09
C PHE A 74 -3.97 6.86 7.40
N LEU A 75 -3.16 5.81 7.61
CA LEU A 75 -3.24 4.97 8.81
C LEU A 75 -2.89 5.75 10.08
N ALA A 76 -1.93 6.69 10.00
CA ALA A 76 -1.57 7.56 11.12
C ALA A 76 -2.74 8.46 11.53
N ILE A 77 -3.37 9.14 10.55
CA ILE A 77 -4.54 10.00 10.77
C ILE A 77 -5.73 9.17 11.28
N HIS A 78 -5.98 8.02 10.67
CA HIS A 78 -7.08 7.14 11.03
C HIS A 78 -6.92 6.60 12.46
N ARG A 79 -5.71 6.20 12.85
CA ARG A 79 -5.42 5.75 14.22
C ARG A 79 -5.60 6.88 15.24
N GLU A 80 -5.15 8.09 14.94
CA GLU A 80 -5.35 9.25 15.82
C GLU A 80 -6.84 9.56 16.04
N ARG A 81 -7.66 9.50 14.97
CA ARG A 81 -9.12 9.68 15.07
C ARG A 81 -9.80 8.62 15.93
N ARG A 82 -9.31 7.37 15.91
CA ARG A 82 -9.84 6.29 16.76
C ARG A 82 -9.43 6.46 18.23
N THR A 83 -8.22 6.92 18.53
CA THR A 83 -7.70 7.01 19.91
C THR A 83 -8.09 8.30 20.61
N HIS A 84 -8.30 9.39 19.88
CA HIS A 84 -8.83 10.64 20.41
C HIS A 84 -10.18 10.96 19.75
N PRO A 85 -11.31 10.51 20.34
CA PRO A 85 -12.59 11.12 19.99
C PRO A 85 -12.49 12.63 20.26
N PRO A 86 -13.11 13.51 19.43
CA PRO A 86 -13.11 14.93 19.69
C PRO A 86 -13.66 15.14 21.10
N SER A 87 -12.77 15.56 22.00
CA SER A 87 -13.13 15.83 23.39
C SER A 87 -14.16 16.94 23.34
N ASN A 88 -15.43 16.59 23.52
CA ASN A 88 -16.53 17.53 23.67
C ASN A 88 -16.33 18.24 25.03
N ARG A 89 -15.33 19.13 25.09
CA ARG A 89 -15.16 20.13 26.14
C ARG A 89 -15.78 21.43 25.65
N ALA A 90 -17.05 21.36 25.24
CA ALA A 90 -17.94 22.50 25.43
C ALA A 90 -18.26 22.54 26.93
N ARG A 91 -17.53 23.40 27.64
CA ARG A 91 -17.69 23.77 29.04
C ARG A 91 -18.30 25.17 29.06
N PRO A 92 -18.75 25.64 30.23
CA PRO A 92 -20.01 25.37 30.93
C PRO A 92 -21.21 26.20 30.44
#